data_AF-A0A6N7MKN7-F1
#
_entry.id   AF-A0A6N7MKN7-F1
#
_cell.length_a   1.000
_cell.length_b   1.000
_cell.length_c   1.000
_cell.angle_alpha   90.00
_cell.angle_beta   90.00
_cell.angle_gamma   90.00
#
_symmetry.space_group_name_H-M   'P 1'
#
loop_
_entity.id
_entity.type
_entity.pdbx_description
1 polymer ?
#
loop_
_entity_poly.entity_id
_entity_poly.type
_entity_poly.pdbx_seq_one_letter_code
_entity_poly.pdbx_strand_id
1 'polypeptide(L)'
;MRRCNMQEKRTTVFIGSSKEGLGIAQAIQLELEADAICTIWYQGVFGLSKGTLQSLYDALPNFEFAILVLTPDDLVVFRDQVVQLPRDNVLFELGLFMGHLGPERVFVVYCDDGQTKLPSDLAGISLAKFRKLDETRKISSYSTNELLPLLGPVGSKIRMAIQKIESQQPIDVTVHYIVPSLLHNDYYARFQGRLETELSKIKNISWYYHPPKGDSPQDIYLELAEILKIMRFNDAVILVPKELNNPQLLNQFEELLDQNPSGKIILIDQQPPSNVLRSDRVSFVGTNNRKVGILAAFKLHNKLKNMDEALYYGIEGPGGHARIQGFIDGVNFFDPDADIEVVKLKDADRIENLPYVRHIIRSCPPDRPAGVFSGNDETAFAVLRCIEEENRKQIFVVGCDATREMRFAVDTASNCVLATIDTKLDQQAVKVLQVISGIAVDLQIPELYPVSIEFQKLLRDEKFKAFWESSS
;
A
#
# COMPACT_ATOMS: atom_id res chain seq x y z
N MET A 1 22.41 -18.36 -2.09
CA MET A 1 21.25 -18.87 -1.34
C MET A 1 21.56 -18.84 0.15
N ARG A 2 21.07 -17.82 0.86
CA ARG A 2 20.82 -17.84 2.30
C ARG A 2 19.44 -17.18 2.44
N ARG A 3 18.42 -17.95 2.81
CA ARG A 3 17.13 -17.41 3.21
C ARG A 3 17.37 -16.64 4.51
N CYS A 4 17.33 -15.32 4.45
CA CYS A 4 17.21 -14.51 5.65
C CYS A 4 15.80 -14.77 6.17
N ASN A 5 15.67 -15.51 7.27
CA ASN A 5 14.39 -15.65 7.96
C ASN A 5 14.01 -14.26 8.50
N MET A 6 13.10 -13.58 7.79
CA MET A 6 12.30 -12.52 8.37
C MET A 6 11.54 -13.10 9.55
N GLN A 7 11.81 -12.62 10.76
CA GLN A 7 10.91 -12.89 11.88
C GLN A 7 9.65 -12.05 11.62
N GLU A 8 8.61 -12.70 11.10
CA GLU A 8 7.24 -12.18 11.17
C GLU A 8 6.99 -11.72 12.62
N LYS A 9 6.62 -10.45 12.82
CA LYS A 9 6.19 -9.98 14.14
C LYS A 9 4.91 -10.73 14.48
N ARG A 10 5.01 -11.69 15.40
CA ARG A 10 3.89 -12.49 15.90
C ARG A 10 3.15 -11.75 17.01
N THR A 11 1.83 -11.90 17.04
CA THR A 11 0.93 -11.34 18.05
C THR A 11 1.44 -11.64 19.46
N THR A 12 1.56 -10.62 20.32
CA THR A 12 2.00 -10.83 21.70
C THR A 12 0.83 -11.09 22.63
N VAL A 13 0.90 -12.18 23.39
CA VAL A 13 -0.18 -12.64 24.26
C VAL A 13 0.33 -12.79 25.69
N PHE A 14 -0.31 -12.10 26.61
CA PHE A 14 -0.13 -12.31 28.04
C PHE A 14 -0.89 -13.56 28.49
N ILE A 15 -0.29 -14.43 29.31
CA ILE A 15 -0.99 -15.54 29.97
C ILE A 15 -0.81 -15.43 31.49
N GLY A 16 -1.86 -15.01 32.19
CA GLY A 16 -1.89 -14.93 33.66
C GLY A 16 -2.50 -16.19 34.27
N SER A 17 -1.89 -16.69 35.35
CA SER A 17 -2.39 -17.87 36.08
C SER A 17 -1.93 -17.87 37.54
N SER A 18 -2.62 -18.66 38.37
CA SER A 18 -2.08 -19.06 39.67
C SER A 18 -1.04 -20.18 39.51
N LYS A 19 -0.41 -20.59 40.63
CA LYS A 19 0.49 -21.77 40.62
C LYS A 19 -0.28 -23.04 40.24
N GLU A 20 -1.53 -23.12 40.66
CA GLU A 20 -2.44 -24.23 40.43
C GLU A 20 -2.90 -24.31 38.97
N GLY A 21 -3.01 -23.16 38.29
CA GLY A 21 -3.33 -23.03 36.86
C GLY A 21 -2.13 -23.10 35.90
N LEU A 22 -0.89 -23.21 36.40
CA LEU A 22 0.32 -23.13 35.58
C LEU A 22 0.37 -24.18 34.46
N GLY A 23 -0.07 -25.42 34.73
CA GLY A 23 -0.12 -26.47 33.71
C GLY A 23 -1.06 -26.15 32.54
N ILE A 24 -2.17 -25.45 32.82
CA ILE A 24 -3.12 -24.98 31.80
C ILE A 24 -2.48 -23.86 30.98
N ALA A 25 -1.82 -22.90 31.64
CA ALA A 25 -1.13 -21.80 30.97
C ALA A 25 -0.04 -22.29 30.00
N GLN A 26 0.75 -23.29 30.43
CA GLN A 26 1.76 -23.94 29.59
C GLN A 26 1.15 -24.66 28.39
N ALA A 27 0.04 -25.38 28.59
CA ALA A 27 -0.64 -26.07 27.50
C ALA A 27 -1.23 -25.06 26.49
N ILE A 28 -1.81 -23.94 26.95
CA ILE A 28 -2.30 -22.88 26.05
C ILE A 28 -1.14 -22.25 25.26
N GLN A 29 0.00 -21.98 25.91
CA GLN A 29 1.20 -21.46 25.23
C GLN A 29 1.64 -22.38 24.09
N LEU A 30 1.64 -23.71 24.31
CA LEU A 30 1.98 -24.70 23.28
C LEU A 30 0.95 -24.71 22.13
N GLU A 31 -0.35 -24.67 22.45
CA GLU A 31 -1.42 -24.63 21.44
C GLU A 31 -1.36 -23.41 20.52
N LEU A 32 -0.81 -22.29 21.01
CA LEU A 32 -0.70 -21.01 20.30
C LEU A 32 0.70 -20.73 19.73
N GLU A 33 1.66 -21.65 19.87
CA GLU A 33 3.08 -21.43 19.51
C GLU A 33 3.27 -20.99 18.04
N ALA A 34 2.42 -21.49 17.14
CA ALA A 34 2.47 -21.17 15.72
C ALA A 34 1.93 -19.76 15.39
N ASP A 35 1.05 -19.21 16.22
CA ASP A 35 0.28 -18.00 15.92
C ASP A 35 0.71 -16.78 16.75
N ALA A 36 1.21 -16.99 17.96
CA ALA A 36 1.47 -15.92 18.92
C ALA A 36 2.73 -16.14 19.76
N ILE A 37 3.33 -15.05 20.21
CA ILE A 37 4.36 -15.04 21.26
C ILE A 37 3.64 -14.93 22.61
N CYS A 38 3.45 -16.08 23.26
CA CYS A 38 2.81 -16.13 24.56
C CYS A 38 3.83 -16.01 25.70
N THR A 39 3.62 -15.07 26.62
CA THR A 39 4.41 -14.92 27.84
C THR A 39 3.58 -15.29 29.06
N ILE A 40 4.02 -16.31 29.79
CA ILE A 40 3.33 -16.77 31.00
C ILE A 40 3.82 -15.96 32.21
N TRP A 41 2.89 -15.38 32.95
CA TRP A 41 3.09 -14.96 34.34
C TRP A 41 2.25 -15.80 35.29
N TYR A 42 2.90 -16.19 36.39
CA TYR A 42 2.24 -16.83 37.51
C TYR A 42 2.70 -16.23 38.83
N GLN A 43 1.87 -16.42 39.86
CA GLN A 43 2.11 -15.88 41.19
C GLN A 43 3.45 -16.35 41.79
N GLY A 44 4.34 -15.38 42.08
CA GLY A 44 5.60 -15.60 42.80
C GLY A 44 6.90 -15.40 41.99
N VAL A 45 6.83 -14.91 40.75
CA VAL A 45 8.00 -14.72 39.86
C VAL A 45 8.67 -13.33 39.98
N PHE A 46 8.15 -12.42 40.80
CA PHE A 46 8.71 -11.07 40.92
C PHE A 46 9.93 -11.02 41.85
N GLY A 47 11.07 -10.57 41.29
CA GLY A 47 12.30 -10.32 42.04
C GLY A 47 12.16 -9.20 43.07
N LEU A 48 12.98 -9.29 44.12
CA LEU A 48 12.91 -8.59 45.41
C LEU A 48 12.93 -7.03 45.40
N SER A 49 12.86 -6.34 44.25
CA SER A 49 13.21 -4.91 44.17
C SER A 49 12.26 -3.99 43.38
N LYS A 50 11.16 -4.51 42.80
CA LYS A 50 10.05 -3.69 42.27
C LYS A 50 8.73 -4.29 42.74
N GLY A 51 7.77 -3.44 43.16
CA GLY A 51 6.44 -3.91 43.54
C GLY A 51 5.83 -4.77 42.43
N THR A 52 5.19 -5.89 42.81
CA THR A 52 4.52 -6.83 41.89
C THR A 52 3.56 -6.11 40.94
N LEU A 53 2.84 -5.11 41.46
CA LEU A 53 1.92 -4.28 40.70
C LEU A 53 2.62 -3.40 39.65
N GLN A 54 3.74 -2.75 40.00
CA GLN A 54 4.45 -1.87 39.07
C GLN A 54 5.01 -2.67 37.89
N SER A 55 5.55 -3.86 38.16
CA SER A 55 6.10 -4.73 37.11
C SER A 55 5.02 -5.22 36.16
N LEU A 56 3.83 -5.54 36.68
CA LEU A 56 2.67 -5.91 35.88
C LEU A 56 2.19 -4.72 35.03
N TYR A 57 2.10 -3.53 35.62
CA TYR A 57 1.71 -2.30 34.94
C TYR A 57 2.68 -1.90 33.82
N ASP A 58 3.99 -1.95 34.10
CA ASP A 58 5.06 -1.64 33.13
C ASP A 58 5.04 -2.56 31.91
N ALA A 59 4.46 -3.76 32.03
CA ALA A 59 4.40 -4.73 30.95
C ALA A 59 3.10 -4.70 30.13
N LEU A 60 2.05 -4.04 30.63
CA LEU A 60 0.77 -3.92 29.91
C LEU A 60 0.95 -3.46 28.44
N PRO A 61 1.76 -2.43 28.12
CA PRO A 61 1.92 -1.95 26.75
C PRO A 61 2.59 -2.94 25.79
N ASN A 62 3.16 -4.04 26.30
CA ASN A 62 3.88 -5.01 25.49
C ASN A 62 2.98 -6.15 24.94
N PHE A 63 1.71 -6.18 25.32
CA PHE A 63 0.77 -7.25 24.97
C PHE A 63 -0.41 -6.74 24.17
N GLU A 64 -0.80 -7.48 23.12
CA GLU A 64 -1.94 -7.16 22.26
C GLU A 64 -3.22 -7.88 22.70
N PHE A 65 -3.06 -8.99 23.42
CA PHE A 65 -4.12 -9.80 24.01
C PHE A 65 -3.71 -10.33 25.37
N ALA A 66 -4.69 -10.71 26.19
CA ALA A 66 -4.47 -11.40 27.45
C ALA A 66 -5.35 -12.63 27.60
N ILE A 67 -4.81 -13.68 28.19
CA ILE A 67 -5.49 -14.92 28.55
C ILE A 67 -5.33 -15.10 30.06
N LEU A 68 -6.43 -15.16 30.80
CA LEU A 68 -6.41 -15.36 32.24
C LEU A 68 -6.99 -16.73 32.57
N VAL A 69 -6.17 -17.57 33.19
CA VAL A 69 -6.55 -18.91 33.63
C VAL A 69 -7.12 -18.80 35.04
N LEU A 70 -8.42 -19.05 35.17
CA LEU A 70 -9.13 -19.04 36.44
C LEU A 70 -9.32 -20.49 36.93
N THR A 71 -8.68 -20.82 38.06
CA THR A 71 -8.82 -22.09 38.77
C THR A 71 -9.43 -21.86 40.17
N PRO A 72 -10.17 -22.83 40.73
CA PRO A 72 -10.87 -22.69 42.00
C PRO A 72 -9.91 -22.84 43.20
N ASP A 73 -9.02 -21.86 43.38
CA ASP A 73 -7.86 -21.97 44.28
C ASP A 73 -8.16 -21.58 45.72
N ASP A 74 -9.07 -20.63 45.94
CA ASP A 74 -9.37 -20.10 47.27
C ASP A 74 -10.78 -20.54 47.74
N LEU A 75 -10.86 -21.03 48.98
CA LEU A 75 -12.12 -21.40 49.63
C LEU A 75 -12.74 -20.17 50.28
N VAL A 76 -13.95 -19.79 49.87
CA VAL A 76 -14.69 -18.67 50.45
C VAL A 76 -16.04 -19.16 50.98
N VAL A 77 -16.41 -18.70 52.17
CA VAL A 77 -17.75 -18.93 52.74
C VAL A 77 -18.68 -17.83 52.22
N PHE A 78 -19.65 -18.20 51.38
CA PHE A 78 -20.65 -17.27 50.84
C PHE A 78 -22.06 -17.75 51.20
N ARG A 79 -22.76 -17.00 52.06
CA ARG A 79 -24.14 -17.31 52.50
C ARG A 79 -24.29 -18.77 52.98
N ASP A 80 -23.46 -19.16 53.94
CA ASP A 80 -23.41 -20.49 54.57
C ASP A 80 -23.06 -21.67 53.63
N GLN A 81 -22.59 -21.39 52.40
CA GLN A 81 -22.04 -22.38 51.49
C GLN A 81 -20.54 -22.16 51.29
N VAL A 82 -19.77 -23.25 51.34
CA VAL A 82 -18.35 -23.24 50.97
C VAL A 82 -18.26 -23.29 49.45
N VAL A 83 -17.79 -22.21 48.83
CA VAL A 83 -17.62 -22.08 47.39
C VAL A 83 -16.15 -21.84 47.08
N GLN A 84 -15.64 -22.42 46.00
CA GLN A 84 -14.29 -22.10 45.54
C GLN A 84 -14.33 -20.96 44.53
N LEU A 85 -13.49 -19.95 44.75
CA LEU A 85 -13.35 -18.78 43.88
C LEU A 85 -11.97 -18.77 43.22
N PRO A 86 -11.86 -18.17 42.02
CA PRO A 86 -10.57 -17.84 41.44
C PRO A 86 -9.77 -16.93 42.37
N ARG A 87 -8.45 -17.13 42.41
CA ARG A 87 -7.55 -16.34 43.26
C ARG A 87 -7.71 -14.84 43.00
N ASP A 88 -7.78 -14.07 44.08
CA ASP A 88 -8.01 -12.61 44.02
C ASP A 88 -7.00 -11.88 43.12
N ASN A 89 -5.75 -12.34 43.07
CA ASN A 89 -4.70 -11.74 42.24
C ASN A 89 -4.94 -11.95 40.73
N VAL A 90 -5.47 -13.10 40.32
CA VAL A 90 -5.75 -13.37 38.90
C VAL A 90 -6.99 -12.60 38.46
N LEU A 91 -7.97 -12.39 39.36
CA LEU A 91 -9.10 -11.50 39.12
C LEU A 91 -8.66 -10.03 39.02
N PHE A 92 -7.68 -9.62 39.82
CA PHE A 92 -7.07 -8.29 39.70
C PHE A 92 -6.35 -8.11 38.36
N GLU A 93 -5.52 -9.09 37.94
CA GLU A 93 -4.87 -9.10 36.63
C GLU A 93 -5.89 -9.04 35.48
N LEU A 94 -6.98 -9.81 35.57
CA LEU A 94 -8.10 -9.76 34.63
C LEU A 94 -8.66 -8.34 34.52
N GLY A 95 -9.00 -7.71 35.64
CA GLY A 95 -9.50 -6.33 35.64
C GLY A 95 -8.51 -5.33 35.07
N LEU A 96 -7.22 -5.48 35.37
CA LEU A 96 -6.15 -4.61 34.89
C LEU A 96 -6.00 -4.71 33.36
N PHE A 97 -5.94 -5.93 32.81
CA PHE A 97 -5.84 -6.14 31.37
C PHE A 97 -7.12 -5.75 30.63
N MET A 98 -8.30 -5.98 31.21
CA MET A 98 -9.55 -5.48 30.64
C MET A 98 -9.59 -3.96 30.57
N GLY A 99 -9.09 -3.27 31.60
CA GLY A 99 -9.00 -1.81 31.60
C GLY A 99 -8.02 -1.24 30.57
N HIS A 100 -6.95 -1.98 30.27
CA HIS A 100 -5.93 -1.55 29.30
C HIS A 100 -6.26 -1.94 27.84
N LEU A 101 -6.68 -3.19 27.61
CA LEU A 101 -6.88 -3.76 26.27
C LEU A 101 -8.33 -3.75 25.80
N GLY A 102 -9.30 -3.55 26.70
CA GLY A 102 -10.71 -3.74 26.40
C GLY A 102 -11.17 -5.21 26.56
N PRO A 103 -12.45 -5.45 26.87
CA PRO A 103 -12.99 -6.80 27.15
C PRO A 103 -12.93 -7.75 25.94
N GLU A 104 -12.90 -7.22 24.71
CA GLU A 104 -12.81 -8.00 23.48
C GLU A 104 -11.43 -8.65 23.27
N ARG A 105 -10.36 -8.07 23.82
CA ARG A 105 -8.97 -8.56 23.70
C ARG A 105 -8.52 -9.40 24.90
N VAL A 106 -9.42 -9.70 25.83
CA VAL A 106 -9.14 -10.48 27.02
C VAL A 106 -9.98 -11.75 27.04
N PHE A 107 -9.31 -12.89 27.14
CA PHE A 107 -9.90 -14.22 27.18
C PHE A 107 -9.78 -14.81 28.57
N VAL A 108 -10.83 -15.49 29.03
CA VAL A 108 -10.82 -16.20 30.30
C VAL A 108 -10.92 -17.69 30.04
N VAL A 109 -9.98 -18.46 30.59
CA VAL A 109 -9.96 -19.93 30.49
C VAL A 109 -10.23 -20.55 31.85
N TYR A 110 -11.19 -21.48 31.92
CA TYR A 110 -11.49 -22.19 33.17
C TYR A 110 -11.98 -23.63 32.90
N CYS A 111 -11.90 -24.47 33.93
CA CYS A 111 -12.44 -25.82 33.90
C CYS A 111 -13.93 -25.81 34.31
N ASP A 112 -14.81 -26.30 33.43
CA ASP A 112 -16.26 -26.41 33.66
C ASP A 112 -16.57 -27.71 34.43
N ASP A 113 -16.16 -27.77 35.69
CA ASP A 113 -16.36 -28.91 36.60
C ASP A 113 -17.32 -28.62 37.75
N GLY A 114 -18.06 -27.51 37.67
CA GLY A 114 -19.01 -27.09 38.69
C GLY A 114 -18.38 -26.53 39.97
N GLN A 115 -17.05 -26.53 40.11
CA GLN A 115 -16.36 -26.03 41.30
C GLN A 115 -16.00 -24.54 41.18
N THR A 116 -15.82 -24.05 39.96
CA THR A 116 -15.42 -22.66 39.70
C THR A 116 -16.65 -21.77 39.55
N LYS A 117 -16.96 -20.93 40.55
CA LYS A 117 -18.01 -19.91 40.43
C LYS A 117 -17.43 -18.60 39.90
N LEU A 118 -17.79 -18.24 38.67
CA LEU A 118 -17.40 -16.96 38.08
C LEU A 118 -18.31 -15.81 38.56
N PRO A 119 -17.78 -14.59 38.79
CA PRO A 119 -18.60 -13.41 39.01
C PRO A 119 -19.57 -13.16 37.86
N SER A 120 -20.83 -12.80 38.16
CA SER A 120 -21.87 -12.56 37.16
C SER A 120 -21.53 -11.44 36.17
N ASP A 121 -20.70 -10.49 36.60
CA ASP A 121 -20.24 -9.37 35.77
C ASP A 121 -19.27 -9.79 34.65
N LEU A 122 -18.72 -11.01 34.71
CA LEU A 122 -17.88 -11.58 33.65
C LEU A 122 -18.70 -12.16 32.47
N ALA A 123 -20.03 -12.06 32.49
CA ALA A 123 -20.91 -12.58 31.43
C ALA A 123 -20.71 -11.90 30.06
N GLY A 124 -20.05 -10.73 30.01
CA GLY A 124 -19.69 -10.01 28.79
C GLY A 124 -18.31 -10.33 28.21
N ILE A 125 -17.55 -11.25 28.82
CA ILE A 125 -16.16 -11.58 28.44
C ILE A 125 -16.14 -12.85 27.58
N SER A 126 -15.14 -12.96 26.70
CA SER A 126 -14.87 -14.17 25.91
C SER A 126 -14.41 -15.33 26.82
N LEU A 127 -15.37 -16.12 27.30
CA LEU A 127 -15.14 -17.30 28.13
C LEU A 127 -14.83 -18.54 27.27
N ALA A 128 -13.67 -19.15 27.50
CA ALA A 128 -13.28 -20.43 26.91
C ALA A 128 -13.23 -21.51 27.99
N LYS A 129 -14.10 -22.50 27.87
CA LYS A 129 -14.22 -23.60 28.84
C LYS A 129 -13.71 -24.92 28.29
N PHE A 130 -13.09 -25.71 29.17
CA PHE A 130 -12.74 -27.11 28.92
C PHE A 130 -13.24 -27.99 30.07
N ARG A 131 -13.19 -29.32 29.89
CA ARG A 131 -13.59 -30.29 30.92
C ARG A 131 -12.47 -31.29 31.15
N LYS A 132 -12.29 -31.67 32.42
CA LYS A 132 -11.41 -32.78 32.82
C LYS A 132 -12.09 -34.12 32.56
N LEU A 133 -11.29 -35.16 32.32
CA LEU A 133 -11.77 -36.53 32.06
C LEU A 133 -12.20 -37.24 33.35
N ASP A 134 -11.50 -36.98 34.45
CA ASP A 134 -11.82 -37.50 35.78
C ASP A 134 -12.25 -36.33 36.68
N GLU A 135 -13.53 -36.33 37.06
CA GLU A 135 -14.16 -35.29 37.87
C GLU A 135 -13.58 -35.20 39.30
N THR A 136 -13.02 -36.31 39.81
CA THR A 136 -12.49 -36.41 41.18
C THR A 136 -11.05 -35.93 41.29
N ARG A 137 -10.31 -35.92 40.18
CA ARG A 137 -8.91 -35.48 40.13
C ARG A 137 -8.81 -33.95 40.14
N LYS A 138 -7.90 -33.42 40.97
CA LYS A 138 -7.59 -31.98 41.02
C LYS A 138 -6.90 -31.54 39.74
N ILE A 139 -7.28 -30.37 39.21
CA ILE A 139 -6.72 -29.87 37.95
C ILE A 139 -5.20 -29.66 38.01
N SER A 140 -4.68 -29.20 39.16
CA SER A 140 -3.25 -28.99 39.41
C SER A 140 -2.41 -30.28 39.40
N SER A 141 -3.05 -31.45 39.40
CA SER A 141 -2.35 -32.75 39.32
C SER A 141 -2.21 -33.28 37.90
N TYR A 142 -2.87 -32.67 36.90
CA TYR A 142 -2.70 -33.04 35.50
C TYR A 142 -1.38 -32.47 34.98
N SER A 143 -0.62 -33.29 34.27
CA SER A 143 0.57 -32.82 33.54
C SER A 143 0.15 -32.01 32.31
N THR A 144 1.05 -31.15 31.82
CA THR A 144 0.82 -30.36 30.60
C THR A 144 0.45 -31.24 29.40
N ASN A 145 1.05 -32.42 29.27
CA ASN A 145 0.75 -33.38 28.20
C ASN A 145 -0.65 -33.98 28.30
N GLU A 146 -1.18 -34.17 29.52
CA GLU A 146 -2.57 -34.62 29.71
C GLU A 146 -3.57 -33.48 29.43
N LEU A 147 -3.16 -32.22 29.63
CA LEU A 147 -3.99 -31.03 29.42
C LEU A 147 -4.06 -30.61 27.94
N LEU A 148 -2.99 -30.78 27.16
CA LEU A 148 -2.93 -30.45 25.73
C LEU A 148 -4.16 -30.92 24.94
N PRO A 149 -4.51 -32.23 24.90
CA PRO A 149 -5.67 -32.69 24.12
C PRO A 149 -7.00 -32.15 24.64
N LEU A 150 -7.10 -31.77 25.92
CA LEU A 150 -8.31 -31.17 26.51
C LEU A 150 -8.44 -29.68 26.14
N LEU A 151 -7.31 -29.00 25.90
CA LEU A 151 -7.22 -27.57 25.61
C LEU A 151 -7.12 -27.26 24.12
N GLY A 152 -6.88 -28.23 23.23
CA GLY A 152 -6.87 -28.02 21.78
C GLY A 152 -8.11 -27.26 21.24
N PRO A 153 -9.34 -27.59 21.66
CA PRO A 153 -10.53 -26.81 21.30
C PRO A 153 -10.53 -25.37 21.86
N VAL A 154 -9.93 -25.15 23.04
CA VAL A 154 -9.77 -23.81 23.64
C VAL A 154 -8.77 -23.00 22.83
N GLY A 155 -7.60 -23.57 22.51
CA GLY A 155 -6.59 -22.95 21.67
C GLY A 155 -7.14 -22.54 20.31
N SER A 156 -7.90 -23.44 19.65
CA SER A 156 -8.58 -23.15 18.38
C SER A 156 -9.54 -21.96 18.48
N LYS A 157 -10.37 -21.89 19.53
CA LYS A 157 -11.32 -20.79 19.72
C LYS A 157 -10.63 -19.46 19.97
N ILE A 158 -9.58 -19.44 20.80
CA ILE A 158 -8.80 -18.24 21.08
C ILE A 158 -8.12 -17.75 19.79
N ARG A 159 -7.50 -18.65 19.03
CA ARG A 159 -6.89 -18.33 17.73
C ARG A 159 -7.89 -17.71 16.76
N MET A 160 -9.06 -18.32 16.60
CA MET A 160 -10.13 -17.77 15.76
C MET A 160 -10.61 -16.40 16.24
N ALA A 161 -10.66 -16.18 17.56
CA ALA A 161 -11.06 -14.90 18.12
C ALA A 161 -9.99 -13.82 17.89
N ILE A 162 -8.71 -14.13 18.10
CA ILE A 162 -7.57 -13.25 17.78
C ILE A 162 -7.61 -12.88 16.29
N GLN A 163 -7.66 -13.87 15.40
CA GLN A 163 -7.72 -13.64 13.94
C GLN A 163 -8.94 -12.81 13.53
N LYS A 164 -10.10 -13.07 14.15
CA LYS A 164 -11.31 -12.28 13.90
C LYS A 164 -11.11 -10.84 14.34
N ILE A 165 -10.59 -10.60 15.53
CA ILE A 165 -10.32 -9.26 16.05
C ILE A 165 -9.31 -8.57 15.14
N GLU A 166 -8.18 -9.20 14.82
CA GLU A 166 -7.17 -8.65 13.91
C GLU A 166 -7.72 -8.35 12.52
N SER A 167 -8.59 -9.20 11.97
CA SER A 167 -9.27 -8.97 10.68
C SER A 167 -10.32 -7.86 10.70
N GLN A 168 -10.84 -7.53 11.90
CA GLN A 168 -11.85 -6.50 12.14
C GLN A 168 -11.23 -5.20 12.67
N GLN A 169 -9.99 -5.26 13.13
CA GLN A 169 -9.21 -4.12 13.57
C GLN A 169 -8.94 -3.25 12.35
N PRO A 170 -9.45 -2.02 12.33
CA PRO A 170 -9.15 -1.09 11.27
C PRO A 170 -7.66 -0.76 11.36
N ILE A 171 -6.99 -0.76 10.22
CA ILE A 171 -5.57 -0.47 10.15
C ILE A 171 -5.38 0.97 10.63
N ASP A 172 -4.83 1.18 11.84
CA ASP A 172 -4.37 2.50 12.29
C ASP A 172 -3.13 2.87 11.47
N VAL A 173 -3.40 3.40 10.28
CA VAL A 173 -2.40 3.83 9.30
C VAL A 173 -2.41 5.35 9.27
N THR A 174 -1.24 5.92 9.45
CA THR A 174 -0.98 7.28 9.03
C THR A 174 -0.36 7.26 7.63
N VAL A 175 -0.99 7.96 6.69
CA VAL A 175 -0.47 8.17 5.34
C VAL A 175 0.15 9.56 5.25
N HIS A 176 1.44 9.62 4.97
CA HIS A 176 2.18 10.84 4.75
C HIS A 176 2.35 11.07 3.25
N TYR A 177 1.89 12.21 2.74
CA TYR A 177 1.96 12.54 1.32
C TYR A 177 3.00 13.63 1.07
N ILE A 178 4.16 13.26 0.50
CA ILE A 178 5.27 14.17 0.15
C ILE A 178 5.28 14.36 -1.37
N VAL A 179 4.83 15.52 -1.83
CA VAL A 179 4.72 15.86 -3.26
C VAL A 179 5.18 17.29 -3.51
N PRO A 180 5.84 17.57 -4.65
CA PRO A 180 6.19 18.93 -5.06
C PRO A 180 5.02 19.90 -5.00
N SER A 181 5.31 21.20 -4.98
CA SER A 181 4.28 22.23 -4.84
C SER A 181 3.12 22.06 -5.83
N LEU A 182 1.91 21.96 -5.29
CA LEU A 182 0.67 21.78 -6.06
C LEU A 182 0.22 23.05 -6.78
N LEU A 183 0.84 24.20 -6.47
CA LEU A 183 0.44 25.51 -6.99
C LEU A 183 0.58 25.62 -8.52
N HIS A 184 1.38 24.75 -9.14
CA HIS A 184 1.68 24.78 -10.58
C HIS A 184 1.61 23.42 -11.27
N ASN A 185 1.06 22.38 -10.62
CA ASN A 185 0.99 21.04 -11.21
C ASN A 185 -0.40 20.40 -11.07
N ASP A 186 -1.24 20.61 -12.09
CA ASP A 186 -2.61 20.09 -12.18
C ASP A 186 -2.68 18.55 -12.05
N TYR A 187 -1.65 17.83 -12.49
CA TYR A 187 -1.60 16.38 -12.41
C TYR A 187 -1.57 15.92 -10.95
N TYR A 188 -0.64 16.45 -10.14
CA TYR A 188 -0.52 16.06 -8.73
C TYR A 188 -1.69 16.56 -7.89
N ALA A 189 -2.24 17.74 -8.19
CA ALA A 189 -3.45 18.23 -7.53
C ALA A 189 -4.66 17.31 -7.78
N ARG A 190 -4.84 16.85 -9.02
CA ARG A 190 -5.87 15.86 -9.36
C ARG A 190 -5.63 14.53 -8.67
N PHE A 191 -4.39 14.02 -8.68
CA PHE A 191 -4.04 12.77 -8.03
C PHE A 191 -4.34 12.82 -6.52
N GLN A 192 -3.92 13.89 -5.84
CA GLN A 192 -4.20 14.09 -4.42
C GLN A 192 -5.70 14.09 -4.14
N GLY A 193 -6.49 14.89 -4.86
CA GLY A 193 -7.94 14.93 -4.65
C GLY A 193 -8.62 13.56 -4.82
N ARG A 194 -8.13 12.74 -5.75
CA ARG A 194 -8.57 11.36 -5.92
C ARG A 194 -8.14 10.46 -4.77
N LEU A 195 -6.87 10.52 -4.40
CA LEU A 195 -6.32 9.75 -3.29
C LEU A 195 -7.06 10.06 -1.98
N GLU A 196 -7.27 11.33 -1.64
CA GLU A 196 -8.01 11.76 -0.45
C GLU A 196 -9.47 11.28 -0.47
N THR A 197 -10.11 11.31 -1.65
CA THR A 197 -11.44 10.75 -1.83
C THR A 197 -11.46 9.25 -1.50
N GLU A 198 -10.48 8.48 -1.96
CA GLU A 198 -10.40 7.05 -1.68
C GLU A 198 -10.00 6.76 -0.22
N LEU A 199 -9.06 7.52 0.35
CA LEU A 199 -8.66 7.43 1.76
C LEU A 199 -9.84 7.72 2.70
N SER A 200 -10.68 8.72 2.38
CA SER A 200 -11.85 9.08 3.20
C SER A 200 -12.88 7.95 3.35
N LYS A 201 -12.84 6.94 2.47
CA LYS A 201 -13.73 5.75 2.53
C LYS A 201 -13.23 4.70 3.53
N ILE A 202 -11.98 4.82 3.99
CA ILE A 202 -11.35 3.88 4.91
C ILE A 202 -11.57 4.37 6.36
N LYS A 203 -11.95 3.46 7.25
CA LYS A 203 -12.12 3.77 8.68
C LYS A 203 -10.77 3.80 9.38
N ASN A 204 -10.59 4.78 10.29
CA ASN A 204 -9.40 4.95 11.13
C ASN A 204 -8.07 5.05 10.37
N ILE A 205 -8.12 5.66 9.19
CA ILE A 205 -6.94 6.17 8.49
C ILE A 205 -6.80 7.66 8.79
N SER A 206 -5.56 8.11 9.01
CA SER A 206 -5.24 9.54 9.04
C SER A 206 -4.30 9.84 7.88
N TRP A 207 -4.40 11.01 7.27
CA TRP A 207 -3.46 11.42 6.23
C TRP A 207 -3.02 12.86 6.42
N TYR A 208 -1.76 13.11 6.11
CA TYR A 208 -1.13 14.42 6.25
C TYR A 208 -0.38 14.76 4.98
N TYR A 209 -0.63 15.95 4.45
CA TYR A 209 0.12 16.51 3.35
C TYR A 209 1.34 17.27 3.88
N HIS A 210 2.52 16.91 3.37
CA HIS A 210 3.81 17.49 3.74
C HIS A 210 4.43 18.16 2.51
N PRO A 211 4.13 19.44 2.26
CA PRO A 211 4.75 20.18 1.16
C PRO A 211 6.25 20.36 1.48
N PRO A 212 7.17 19.89 0.64
CA PRO A 212 8.59 20.16 0.83
C PRO A 212 8.86 21.67 0.80
N LYS A 213 9.92 22.11 1.48
CA LYS A 213 10.30 23.54 1.55
C LYS A 213 10.72 24.15 0.20
N GLY A 214 10.97 23.30 -0.79
CA GLY A 214 11.31 23.67 -2.16
C GLY A 214 11.14 22.46 -3.08
N ASP A 215 11.32 22.66 -4.39
CA ASP A 215 11.12 21.60 -5.39
C ASP A 215 12.43 20.87 -5.76
N SER A 216 13.54 21.09 -5.05
CA SER A 216 14.79 20.37 -5.33
C SER A 216 14.70 18.91 -4.88
N PRO A 217 15.49 17.99 -5.48
CA PRO A 217 15.58 16.62 -4.97
C PRO A 217 15.95 16.59 -3.48
N GLN A 218 16.87 17.45 -3.03
CA GLN A 218 17.30 17.52 -1.64
C GLN A 218 16.16 17.90 -0.69
N ASP A 219 15.29 18.85 -1.06
CA ASP A 219 14.15 19.24 -0.22
C ASP A 219 13.19 18.07 0.02
N ILE A 220 12.94 17.27 -1.03
CA ILE A 220 12.06 16.10 -0.97
C ILE A 220 12.65 15.03 -0.04
N TYR A 221 13.94 14.70 -0.16
CA TYR A 221 14.56 13.68 0.68
C TYR A 221 14.79 14.14 2.12
N LEU A 222 14.94 15.44 2.38
CA LEU A 222 14.95 16.00 3.74
C LEU A 222 13.60 15.85 4.42
N GLU A 223 12.50 16.15 3.73
CA GLU A 223 11.15 15.96 4.26
C GLU A 223 10.89 14.47 4.54
N LEU A 224 11.29 13.59 3.62
CA LEU A 224 11.23 12.14 3.82
C LEU A 224 11.97 11.72 5.09
N ALA A 225 13.18 12.22 5.31
CA ALA A 225 13.98 11.88 6.48
C ALA A 225 13.31 12.28 7.81
N GLU A 226 12.61 13.42 7.86
CA GLU A 226 11.87 13.81 9.08
C GLU A 226 10.65 12.92 9.32
N ILE A 227 9.93 12.55 8.27
CA ILE A 227 8.77 11.66 8.39
C ILE A 227 9.19 10.25 8.81
N LEU A 228 10.24 9.69 8.21
CA LEU A 228 10.71 8.34 8.53
C LEU A 228 11.07 8.16 10.02
N LYS A 229 11.50 9.22 10.71
CA LYS A 229 11.80 9.18 12.16
C LYS A 229 10.57 8.95 13.04
N ILE A 230 9.39 9.36 12.59
CA ILE A 230 8.14 9.29 13.36
C ILE A 230 7.20 8.17 12.89
N MET A 231 7.51 7.53 11.76
CA MET A 231 6.67 6.47 11.18
C MET A 231 6.63 5.20 12.04
N ARG A 232 5.42 4.66 12.18
CA ARG A 232 5.17 3.32 12.74
C ARG A 232 5.22 2.27 11.63
N PHE A 233 5.25 0.99 12.03
CA PHE A 233 5.34 -0.14 11.10
C PHE A 233 4.22 -0.18 10.04
N ASN A 234 2.99 0.20 10.43
CA ASN A 234 1.83 0.19 9.55
C ASN A 234 1.65 1.48 8.74
N ASP A 235 2.41 2.54 9.06
CA ASP A 235 2.29 3.82 8.37
C ASP A 235 2.86 3.73 6.95
N ALA A 236 2.42 4.64 6.08
CA ALA A 236 2.89 4.70 4.71
C ALA A 236 3.31 6.12 4.34
N VAL A 237 4.38 6.24 3.57
CA VAL A 237 4.75 7.46 2.86
C VAL A 237 4.47 7.26 1.38
N ILE A 238 3.75 8.20 0.80
CA ILE A 238 3.62 8.34 -0.65
C ILE A 238 4.58 9.46 -1.06
N LEU A 239 5.46 9.14 -1.99
CA LEU A 239 6.57 10.01 -2.39
C LEU A 239 6.60 10.12 -3.91
N VAL A 240 6.70 11.34 -4.42
CA VAL A 240 7.17 11.60 -5.80
C VAL A 240 8.68 11.76 -5.72
N PRO A 241 9.48 10.74 -6.06
CA PRO A 241 10.92 10.89 -6.04
C PRO A 241 11.38 11.78 -7.19
N LYS A 242 12.49 12.50 -6.98
CA LYS A 242 13.21 13.21 -8.06
C LYS A 242 14.60 12.65 -8.22
N GLU A 243 14.96 12.39 -9.47
CA GLU A 243 16.32 11.99 -9.88
C GLU A 243 16.84 10.74 -9.15
N LEU A 244 15.97 9.77 -8.84
CA LEU A 244 16.37 8.54 -8.14
C LEU A 244 17.29 7.62 -9.00
N ASN A 245 17.49 7.98 -10.27
CA ASN A 245 18.50 7.39 -11.16
C ASN A 245 19.92 7.96 -10.92
N ASN A 246 20.05 9.08 -10.19
CA ASN A 246 21.33 9.65 -9.80
C ASN A 246 21.94 8.76 -8.68
N PRO A 247 23.15 8.21 -8.87
CA PRO A 247 23.75 7.29 -7.89
C PRO A 247 23.91 7.88 -6.48
N GLN A 248 24.16 9.19 -6.36
CA GLN A 248 24.33 9.85 -5.06
C GLN A 248 23.00 9.92 -4.30
N LEU A 249 21.93 10.34 -4.97
CA LEU A 249 20.59 10.41 -4.39
C LEU A 249 20.01 9.03 -4.11
N LEU A 250 20.31 8.05 -4.96
CA LEU A 250 19.95 6.65 -4.74
C LEU A 250 20.60 6.11 -3.46
N ASN A 251 21.91 6.31 -3.28
CA ASN A 251 22.61 5.89 -2.06
C ASN A 251 22.03 6.59 -0.82
N GLN A 252 21.77 7.91 -0.91
CA GLN A 252 21.15 8.66 0.19
C GLN A 252 19.76 8.10 0.54
N PHE A 253 18.95 7.76 -0.47
CA PHE A 253 17.64 7.16 -0.26
C PHE A 253 17.77 5.80 0.42
N GLU A 254 18.64 4.91 -0.07
CA GLU A 254 18.90 3.60 0.54
C GLU A 254 19.40 3.72 1.99
N GLU A 255 20.32 4.65 2.28
CA GLU A 255 20.79 4.92 3.65
C GLU A 255 19.65 5.38 4.59
N LEU A 256 18.73 6.22 4.10
CA LEU A 256 17.55 6.64 4.86
C LEU A 256 16.64 5.44 5.19
N LEU A 257 16.49 4.49 4.26
CA LEU A 257 15.69 3.29 4.49
C LEU A 257 16.30 2.36 5.53
N ASP A 258 17.63 2.19 5.46
CA ASP A 258 18.38 1.34 6.38
C ASP A 258 18.36 1.90 7.81
N GLN A 259 18.45 3.22 7.97
CA GLN A 259 18.38 3.89 9.27
C GLN A 259 16.98 3.87 9.89
N ASN A 260 15.93 3.73 9.07
CA ASN A 260 14.54 3.81 9.51
C ASN A 260 13.75 2.61 8.98
N PRO A 261 13.73 1.45 9.67
CA PRO A 261 13.21 0.18 9.14
C PRO A 261 11.67 0.07 9.13
N SER A 262 10.94 1.04 9.66
CA SER A 262 9.48 1.00 9.84
C SER A 262 8.70 1.62 8.69
N GLY A 263 7.52 1.09 8.39
CA GLY A 263 6.58 1.70 7.44
C GLY A 263 6.86 1.36 5.99
N LYS A 264 5.88 1.68 5.14
CA LYS A 264 5.90 1.44 3.70
C LYS A 264 6.22 2.72 2.94
N ILE A 265 6.86 2.57 1.79
CA ILE A 265 7.21 3.66 0.90
C ILE A 265 6.61 3.37 -0.46
N ILE A 266 5.76 4.28 -0.92
CA ILE A 266 4.99 4.15 -2.15
C ILE A 266 5.46 5.25 -3.08
N LEU A 267 6.30 4.87 -4.02
CA LEU A 267 6.82 5.76 -5.05
C LEU A 267 5.76 5.94 -6.14
N ILE A 268 5.54 7.17 -6.57
CA ILE A 268 4.65 7.50 -7.68
C ILE A 268 5.39 8.27 -8.78
N ASP A 269 4.82 8.25 -9.99
CA ASP A 269 5.30 8.96 -11.18
C ASP A 269 6.64 8.47 -11.76
N GLN A 270 7.76 8.70 -11.07
CA GLN A 270 9.07 8.28 -11.55
C GLN A 270 9.37 6.84 -11.10
N GLN A 271 9.47 5.92 -12.07
CA GLN A 271 9.85 4.53 -11.81
C GLN A 271 11.31 4.49 -11.29
N PRO A 272 11.55 3.91 -10.10
CA PRO A 272 12.89 3.83 -9.54
C PRO A 272 13.72 2.72 -10.24
N PRO A 273 15.04 2.73 -10.05
CA PRO A 273 15.91 1.62 -10.42
C PRO A 273 15.43 0.28 -9.82
N SER A 274 15.60 -0.82 -10.56
CA SER A 274 15.06 -2.14 -10.17
C SER A 274 15.62 -2.68 -8.85
N ASN A 275 16.80 -2.23 -8.41
CA ASN A 275 17.37 -2.60 -7.10
C ASN A 275 16.53 -2.05 -5.94
N VAL A 276 15.94 -0.86 -6.08
CA VAL A 276 15.12 -0.22 -5.04
C VAL A 276 13.84 -1.02 -4.80
N LEU A 277 13.21 -1.52 -5.86
CA LEU A 277 11.99 -2.33 -5.80
C LEU A 277 12.20 -3.73 -5.21
N ARG A 278 13.45 -4.15 -4.95
CA ARG A 278 13.72 -5.42 -4.25
C ARG A 278 13.51 -5.31 -2.74
N SER A 279 13.36 -4.09 -2.21
CA SER A 279 12.99 -3.87 -0.82
C SER A 279 11.50 -4.15 -0.63
N ASP A 280 11.15 -5.06 0.29
CA ASP A 280 9.75 -5.40 0.61
C ASP A 280 8.95 -4.20 1.17
N ARG A 281 9.63 -3.11 1.51
CA ARG A 281 9.03 -1.85 2.00
C ARG A 281 8.74 -0.85 0.90
N VAL A 282 9.35 -1.00 -0.29
CA VAL A 282 9.25 -0.02 -1.36
C VAL A 282 8.43 -0.57 -2.51
N SER A 283 7.31 0.09 -2.76
CA SER A 283 6.42 -0.20 -3.88
C SER A 283 6.43 0.96 -4.85
N PHE A 284 6.21 0.67 -6.14
CA PHE A 284 5.97 1.69 -7.16
C PHE A 284 4.55 1.59 -7.70
N VAL A 285 3.84 2.72 -7.71
CA VAL A 285 2.53 2.85 -8.33
C VAL A 285 2.66 3.84 -9.49
N GLY A 286 2.48 3.34 -10.71
CA GLY A 286 2.56 4.17 -11.89
C GLY A 286 1.98 3.49 -13.11
N THR A 287 1.95 4.23 -14.22
CA THR A 287 1.49 3.73 -15.51
C THR A 287 2.65 3.23 -16.34
N ASN A 288 2.41 2.18 -17.12
CA ASN A 288 3.37 1.72 -18.09
C ASN A 288 3.52 2.75 -19.22
N ASN A 289 4.57 3.57 -19.09
CA ASN A 289 4.86 4.66 -20.02
C ASN A 289 5.24 4.18 -21.42
N ARG A 290 5.86 3.00 -21.57
CA ARG A 290 6.20 2.44 -22.90
C ARG A 290 4.92 2.12 -23.68
N LYS A 291 3.92 1.53 -23.01
CA LYS A 291 2.59 1.27 -23.58
C LYS A 291 1.83 2.53 -23.96
N VAL A 292 2.03 3.66 -23.25
CA VAL A 292 1.49 4.97 -23.67
C VAL A 292 2.02 5.32 -25.07
N GLY A 293 3.34 5.28 -25.27
CA GLY A 293 3.94 5.56 -26.56
C GLY A 293 3.43 4.65 -27.69
N ILE A 294 3.30 3.35 -27.42
CA ILE A 294 2.79 2.38 -28.41
C ILE A 294 1.35 2.68 -28.82
N LEU A 295 0.49 3.08 -27.87
CA LEU A 295 -0.88 3.50 -28.17
C LEU A 295 -0.93 4.74 -29.06
N ALA A 296 -0.04 5.71 -28.82
CA ALA A 296 0.07 6.90 -29.65
C ALA A 296 0.51 6.55 -31.08
N ALA A 297 1.55 5.72 -31.21
CA ALA A 297 2.06 5.24 -32.48
C ALA A 297 0.97 4.52 -33.29
N PHE A 298 0.23 3.60 -32.64
CA PHE A 298 -0.90 2.91 -33.26
C PHE A 298 -1.93 3.90 -33.82
N LYS A 299 -2.33 4.89 -33.01
CA LYS A 299 -3.38 5.82 -33.41
C LYS A 299 -2.94 6.73 -34.56
N LEU A 300 -1.71 7.25 -34.52
CA LEU A 300 -1.15 8.06 -35.59
C LEU A 300 -0.98 7.25 -36.87
N HIS A 301 -0.38 6.04 -36.79
CA HIS A 301 -0.22 5.17 -37.95
C HIS A 301 -1.56 4.85 -38.62
N ASN A 302 -2.60 4.54 -37.84
CA ASN A 302 -3.90 4.23 -38.44
C ASN A 302 -4.50 5.41 -39.23
N LYS A 303 -4.16 6.65 -38.86
CA LYS A 303 -4.54 7.85 -39.60
C LYS A 303 -3.64 8.11 -40.81
N LEU A 304 -2.34 7.85 -40.67
CA LEU A 304 -1.31 8.26 -41.63
C LEU A 304 -0.97 7.23 -42.70
N LYS A 305 -1.21 5.93 -42.46
CA LYS A 305 -0.78 4.80 -43.33
C LYS A 305 -1.21 4.86 -44.81
N ASN A 306 -2.20 5.68 -45.14
CA ASN A 306 -2.71 5.86 -46.50
C ASN A 306 -2.37 7.24 -47.07
N MET A 307 -1.50 8.00 -46.40
CA MET A 307 -1.08 9.33 -46.81
C MET A 307 0.39 9.26 -47.23
N ASP A 308 0.70 9.89 -48.35
CA ASP A 308 2.05 9.83 -48.92
C ASP A 308 3.05 10.56 -48.04
N GLU A 309 4.21 9.93 -47.86
CA GLU A 309 5.36 10.46 -47.13
C GLU A 309 5.01 10.98 -45.72
N ALA A 310 4.21 10.29 -44.91
CA ALA A 310 3.91 10.78 -43.56
C ALA A 310 5.14 10.92 -42.65
N LEU A 311 5.17 11.98 -41.83
CA LEU A 311 6.21 12.23 -40.82
C LEU A 311 5.68 11.96 -39.40
N TYR A 312 6.56 11.47 -38.53
CA TYR A 312 6.22 11.22 -37.12
C TYR A 312 7.08 12.09 -36.20
N TYR A 313 6.44 12.80 -35.28
CA TYR A 313 7.07 13.68 -34.31
C TYR A 313 6.75 13.22 -32.89
N GLY A 314 7.77 12.95 -32.09
CA GLY A 314 7.65 12.73 -30.66
C GLY A 314 8.13 13.95 -29.88
N ILE A 315 7.27 14.58 -29.08
CA ILE A 315 7.66 15.71 -28.23
C ILE A 315 7.94 15.20 -26.82
N GLU A 316 9.23 15.17 -26.45
CA GLU A 316 9.72 14.74 -25.14
C GLU A 316 9.70 15.91 -24.16
N GLY A 317 8.87 15.77 -23.12
CA GLY A 317 8.96 16.61 -21.92
C GLY A 317 9.88 16.01 -20.84
N PRO A 318 10.11 16.73 -19.74
CA PRO A 318 10.89 16.23 -18.59
C PRO A 318 10.36 14.88 -18.09
N GLY A 319 11.25 13.90 -17.90
CA GLY A 319 10.87 12.54 -17.45
C GLY A 319 10.14 11.66 -18.48
N GLY A 320 9.87 12.17 -19.69
CA GLY A 320 9.07 11.51 -20.73
C GLY A 320 9.76 10.40 -21.53
N HIS A 321 10.99 10.01 -21.18
CA HIS A 321 11.84 9.15 -22.01
C HIS A 321 11.20 7.81 -22.36
N ALA A 322 10.58 7.13 -21.38
CA ALA A 322 9.92 5.85 -21.62
C ALA A 322 8.70 5.95 -22.54
N ARG A 323 7.96 7.08 -22.49
CA ARG A 323 6.83 7.34 -23.39
C ARG A 323 7.30 7.50 -24.83
N ILE A 324 8.36 8.29 -25.04
CA ILE A 324 8.94 8.51 -26.36
C ILE A 324 9.57 7.23 -26.91
N GLN A 325 10.28 6.46 -26.08
CA GLN A 325 10.84 5.19 -26.54
C GLN A 325 9.74 4.23 -26.98
N GLY A 326 8.65 4.11 -26.22
CA GLY A 326 7.50 3.31 -26.63
C GLY A 326 6.84 3.81 -27.92
N PHE A 327 6.85 5.12 -28.16
CA PHE A 327 6.35 5.71 -29.40
C PHE A 327 7.23 5.33 -30.59
N ILE A 328 8.55 5.47 -30.47
CA ILE A 328 9.52 5.05 -31.50
C ILE A 328 9.36 3.56 -31.79
N ASP A 329 9.36 2.72 -30.75
CA ASP A 329 9.21 1.27 -30.90
C ASP A 329 7.89 0.91 -31.59
N GLY A 330 6.81 1.62 -31.23
CA GLY A 330 5.50 1.44 -31.85
C GLY A 330 5.49 1.86 -33.32
N VAL A 331 6.05 3.03 -33.66
CA VAL A 331 6.13 3.48 -35.06
C VAL A 331 6.95 2.49 -35.88
N ASN A 332 8.14 2.09 -35.41
CA ASN A 332 8.96 1.09 -36.08
C ASN A 332 8.26 -0.27 -36.25
N PHE A 333 7.35 -0.64 -35.33
CA PHE A 333 6.55 -1.85 -35.48
C PHE A 333 5.49 -1.73 -36.59
N PHE A 334 4.82 -0.58 -36.70
CA PHE A 334 3.71 -0.36 -37.62
C PHE A 334 4.13 0.15 -39.00
N ASP A 335 5.19 0.94 -39.05
CA ASP A 335 5.73 1.62 -40.23
C ASP A 335 7.27 1.68 -40.13
N PRO A 336 7.96 0.57 -40.47
CA PRO A 336 9.41 0.43 -40.28
C PRO A 336 10.25 1.42 -41.12
N ASP A 337 9.67 1.97 -42.18
CA ASP A 337 10.33 2.88 -43.11
C ASP A 337 10.01 4.36 -42.80
N ALA A 338 9.28 4.63 -41.71
CA ALA A 338 8.88 5.98 -41.33
C ALA A 338 10.05 6.85 -40.84
N ASP A 339 10.01 8.12 -41.21
CA ASP A 339 10.87 9.16 -40.62
C ASP A 339 10.30 9.59 -39.25
N ILE A 340 11.10 9.40 -38.19
CA ILE A 340 10.75 9.78 -36.81
C ILE A 340 11.68 10.90 -36.33
N GLU A 341 11.10 12.04 -35.97
CA GLU A 341 11.81 13.16 -35.34
C GLU A 341 11.41 13.27 -33.85
N VAL A 342 12.40 13.37 -32.97
CA VAL A 342 12.18 13.57 -31.53
C VAL A 342 12.64 14.95 -31.12
N VAL A 343 11.72 15.73 -30.56
CA VAL A 343 12.01 17.09 -30.10
C VAL A 343 11.95 17.15 -28.59
N LYS A 344 13.05 17.59 -27.98
CA LYS A 344 13.15 17.75 -26.53
C LYS A 344 12.78 19.16 -26.12
N LEU A 345 11.77 19.28 -25.27
CA LEU A 345 11.41 20.54 -24.63
C LEU A 345 12.24 20.74 -23.36
N LYS A 346 12.43 22.00 -22.98
CA LYS A 346 13.00 22.33 -21.67
C LYS A 346 11.91 22.18 -20.60
N ASP A 347 12.34 21.99 -19.35
CA ASP A 347 11.47 21.94 -18.18
C ASP A 347 10.88 23.34 -17.94
N ALA A 348 9.75 23.62 -18.57
CA ALA A 348 9.15 24.93 -18.69
C ALA A 348 7.63 24.81 -18.91
N ASP A 349 6.86 25.79 -18.46
CA ASP A 349 5.39 25.78 -18.53
C ASP A 349 4.85 25.90 -19.98
N ARG A 350 3.54 25.64 -20.13
CA ARG A 350 2.78 25.71 -21.41
C ARG A 350 3.14 26.94 -22.27
N ILE A 351 3.31 28.10 -21.65
CA ILE A 351 3.55 29.37 -22.35
C ILE A 351 5.00 29.46 -22.86
N GLU A 352 5.96 29.01 -22.06
CA GLU A 352 7.38 29.08 -22.40
C GLU A 352 7.77 28.07 -23.49
N ASN A 353 7.01 26.98 -23.63
CA ASN A 353 7.20 25.99 -24.68
C ASN A 353 6.57 26.37 -26.03
N LEU A 354 5.67 27.35 -26.09
CA LEU A 354 4.99 27.77 -27.33
C LEU A 354 5.95 28.15 -28.48
N PRO A 355 7.05 28.91 -28.26
CA PRO A 355 7.98 29.23 -29.33
C PRO A 355 8.66 28.00 -29.94
N TYR A 356 8.99 27.01 -29.10
CA TYR A 356 9.61 25.75 -29.54
C TYR A 356 8.61 24.92 -30.33
N VAL A 357 7.39 24.75 -29.81
CA VAL A 357 6.31 24.04 -30.52
C VAL A 357 6.00 24.70 -31.86
N ARG A 358 5.95 26.04 -31.92
CA ARG A 358 5.75 26.78 -33.17
C ARG A 358 6.86 26.52 -34.18
N HIS A 359 8.11 26.40 -33.74
CA HIS A 359 9.22 26.04 -34.61
C HIS A 359 9.03 24.67 -35.24
N ILE A 360 8.62 23.66 -34.45
CA ILE A 360 8.30 22.30 -34.95
C ILE A 360 7.22 22.39 -36.04
N ILE A 361 6.10 23.03 -35.74
CA ILE A 361 4.96 23.12 -36.67
C ILE A 361 5.33 23.84 -37.97
N ARG A 362 6.20 24.86 -37.90
CA ARG A 362 6.72 25.55 -39.09
C ARG A 362 7.75 24.74 -39.87
N SER A 363 8.52 23.89 -39.19
CA SER A 363 9.52 23.02 -39.82
C SER A 363 8.88 21.89 -40.63
N CYS A 364 7.68 21.44 -40.26
CA CYS A 364 6.91 20.48 -41.04
C CYS A 364 6.64 21.04 -42.45
N PRO A 365 6.86 20.27 -43.54
CA PRO A 365 6.53 20.73 -44.88
C PRO A 365 5.02 21.02 -45.06
N PRO A 366 4.63 22.13 -45.72
CA PRO A 366 3.23 22.56 -45.84
C PRO A 366 2.29 21.58 -46.55
N ASP A 367 2.81 20.64 -47.34
CA ASP A 367 2.01 19.68 -48.09
C ASP A 367 2.14 18.24 -47.56
N ARG A 368 3.01 18.02 -46.55
CA ARG A 368 3.33 16.70 -46.02
C ARG A 368 2.54 16.45 -44.73
N PRO A 369 1.83 15.33 -44.60
CA PRO A 369 1.06 15.00 -43.40
C PRO A 369 2.00 14.63 -42.25
N ALA A 370 1.64 15.03 -41.04
CA ALA A 370 2.48 14.76 -39.86
C ALA A 370 1.64 14.27 -38.68
N GLY A 371 2.15 13.27 -37.97
CA GLY A 371 1.64 12.82 -36.69
C GLY A 371 2.51 13.33 -35.56
N VAL A 372 1.91 13.95 -34.55
CA VAL A 372 2.59 14.48 -33.38
C VAL A 372 2.08 13.76 -32.13
N PHE A 373 2.98 13.07 -31.44
CA PHE A 373 2.75 12.57 -30.09
C PHE A 373 3.28 13.56 -29.07
N SER A 374 2.41 14.04 -28.19
CA SER A 374 2.78 14.88 -27.05
C SER A 374 2.69 14.08 -25.76
N GLY A 375 3.78 14.10 -24.97
CA GLY A 375 3.89 13.33 -23.73
C GLY A 375 2.91 13.73 -22.62
N ASN A 376 2.22 14.87 -22.73
CA ASN A 376 1.16 15.35 -21.84
C ASN A 376 0.15 16.22 -22.63
N ASP A 377 -1.03 16.45 -22.05
CA ASP A 377 -2.10 17.22 -22.68
C ASP A 377 -1.77 18.73 -22.73
N GLU A 378 -0.99 19.25 -21.77
CA GLU A 378 -0.43 20.62 -21.76
C GLU A 378 0.23 20.96 -23.12
N THR A 379 1.15 20.09 -23.54
CA THR A 379 1.93 20.23 -24.77
C THR A 379 1.05 19.95 -25.99
N ALA A 380 0.16 18.97 -25.91
CA ALA A 380 -0.79 18.67 -26.99
C ALA A 380 -1.67 19.89 -27.32
N PHE A 381 -2.10 20.65 -26.31
CA PHE A 381 -2.85 21.90 -26.50
C PHE A 381 -2.01 23.01 -27.14
N ALA A 382 -0.75 23.15 -26.75
CA ALA A 382 0.16 24.09 -27.38
C ALA A 382 0.33 23.77 -28.88
N VAL A 383 0.49 22.48 -29.21
CA VAL A 383 0.54 22.00 -30.60
C VAL A 383 -0.74 22.34 -31.35
N LEU A 384 -1.91 22.05 -30.76
CA LEU A 384 -3.20 22.34 -31.36
C LEU A 384 -3.38 23.83 -31.68
N ARG A 385 -3.02 24.72 -30.74
CA ARG A 385 -3.06 26.17 -30.97
C ARG A 385 -2.15 26.61 -32.12
N CYS A 386 -0.93 26.08 -32.18
CA CYS A 386 -0.03 26.38 -33.30
C CYS A 386 -0.58 25.85 -34.64
N ILE A 387 -1.24 24.70 -34.66
CA ILE A 387 -1.90 24.16 -35.85
C ILE A 387 -3.02 25.12 -36.32
N GLU A 388 -3.83 25.64 -35.40
CA GLU A 388 -4.92 26.58 -35.72
C GLU A 388 -4.39 27.92 -36.23
N GLU A 389 -3.42 28.51 -35.54
CA GLU A 389 -2.83 29.81 -35.91
C GLU A 389 -2.09 29.78 -37.25
N GLU A 390 -1.37 28.70 -37.53
CA GLU A 390 -0.60 28.52 -38.77
C GLU A 390 -1.41 27.80 -39.86
N ASN A 391 -2.69 27.49 -39.60
CA ASN A 391 -3.65 26.81 -40.50
C ASN A 391 -3.12 25.47 -41.08
N ARG A 392 -2.47 24.65 -40.24
CA ARG A 392 -1.78 23.40 -40.61
C ARG A 392 -2.66 22.15 -40.48
N LYS A 393 -3.72 22.06 -41.28
CA LYS A 393 -4.77 21.03 -41.15
C LYS A 393 -4.33 19.58 -41.43
N GLN A 394 -3.15 19.36 -42.01
CA GLN A 394 -2.60 18.01 -42.24
C GLN A 394 -1.76 17.47 -41.07
N ILE A 395 -1.73 18.18 -39.94
CA ILE A 395 -1.04 17.75 -38.72
C ILE A 395 -2.04 17.13 -37.75
N PHE A 396 -1.74 15.94 -37.27
CA PHE A 396 -2.58 15.15 -36.38
C PHE A 396 -1.89 14.94 -35.03
N VAL A 397 -2.62 15.07 -33.93
CA VAL A 397 -2.08 15.09 -32.57
C VAL A 397 -2.68 13.98 -31.73
N VAL A 398 -1.84 13.31 -30.96
CA VAL A 398 -2.24 12.43 -29.86
C VAL A 398 -1.66 12.99 -28.55
N GLY A 399 -2.54 13.27 -27.58
CA GLY A 399 -2.18 13.71 -26.24
C GLY A 399 -2.07 12.57 -25.23
N CYS A 400 -1.79 12.91 -23.97
CA CYS A 400 -1.65 12.00 -22.84
C CYS A 400 -2.18 12.67 -21.58
N ASP A 401 -2.80 11.90 -20.68
CA ASP A 401 -3.44 12.26 -19.39
C ASP A 401 -4.96 12.37 -19.44
N ALA A 402 -5.54 12.42 -20.65
CA ALA A 402 -6.97 12.42 -20.90
C ALA A 402 -7.74 13.39 -20.01
N THR A 403 -7.20 14.61 -19.90
CA THR A 403 -7.83 15.78 -19.27
C THR A 403 -9.22 16.04 -19.84
N ARG A 404 -10.07 16.73 -19.08
CA ARG A 404 -11.44 17.02 -19.51
C ARG A 404 -11.44 17.83 -20.80
N GLU A 405 -10.55 18.81 -20.87
CA GLU A 405 -10.33 19.68 -22.01
C GLU A 405 -9.91 18.86 -23.22
N MET A 406 -8.95 17.94 -23.07
CA MET A 406 -8.46 17.16 -24.21
C MET A 406 -9.49 16.16 -24.71
N ARG A 407 -10.24 15.51 -23.81
CA ARG A 407 -11.38 14.66 -24.21
C ARG A 407 -12.42 15.47 -24.97
N PHE A 408 -12.73 16.67 -24.51
CA PHE A 408 -13.63 17.58 -25.23
C PHE A 408 -13.09 17.96 -26.61
N ALA A 409 -11.78 18.23 -26.74
CA ALA A 409 -11.16 18.51 -28.04
C ALA A 409 -11.23 17.32 -29.01
N VAL A 410 -11.10 16.09 -28.50
CA VAL A 410 -11.29 14.85 -29.26
C VAL A 410 -12.75 14.69 -29.70
N ASP A 411 -13.71 14.94 -28.79
CA ASP A 411 -15.14 14.72 -29.04
C ASP A 411 -15.78 15.78 -29.96
N THR A 412 -15.25 17.01 -29.95
CA THR A 412 -15.74 18.12 -30.78
C THR A 412 -15.31 18.04 -32.25
N ALA A 413 -14.70 16.93 -32.67
CA ALA A 413 -14.30 16.65 -34.04
C ALA A 413 -13.34 17.69 -34.64
N SER A 414 -12.41 18.23 -33.83
CA SER A 414 -11.21 18.85 -34.39
C SER A 414 -10.47 17.76 -35.18
N ASN A 415 -10.51 17.82 -36.51
CA ASN A 415 -9.90 16.81 -37.38
C ASN A 415 -8.39 16.58 -37.12
N CYS A 416 -7.75 17.52 -36.43
CA CYS A 416 -6.35 17.47 -36.05
C CYS A 416 -6.12 16.70 -34.74
N VAL A 417 -7.12 16.55 -33.87
CA VAL A 417 -6.96 15.83 -32.59
C VAL A 417 -7.52 14.42 -32.72
N LEU A 418 -6.66 13.40 -32.66
CA LEU A 418 -7.09 12.03 -32.91
C LEU A 418 -7.51 11.27 -31.65
N ALA A 419 -6.78 11.48 -30.57
CA ALA A 419 -6.96 10.79 -29.30
C ALA A 419 -6.19 11.47 -28.17
N THR A 420 -6.51 11.06 -26.95
CA THR A 420 -5.65 11.25 -25.77
C THR A 420 -5.54 9.92 -25.04
N ILE A 421 -4.41 9.67 -24.40
CA ILE A 421 -4.16 8.41 -23.67
C ILE A 421 -4.45 8.62 -22.20
N ASP A 422 -5.42 7.87 -21.70
CA ASP A 422 -5.79 7.83 -20.29
C ASP A 422 -4.76 7.00 -19.53
N THR A 423 -3.96 7.66 -18.70
CA THR A 423 -3.00 7.02 -17.82
C THR A 423 -3.67 6.32 -16.63
N LYS A 424 -5.00 6.39 -16.52
CA LYS A 424 -5.82 5.76 -15.47
C LYS A 424 -5.45 6.25 -14.07
N LEU A 425 -5.32 7.57 -13.92
CA LEU A 425 -4.98 8.23 -12.66
C LEU A 425 -5.88 7.76 -11.49
N ASP A 426 -7.18 7.59 -11.75
CA ASP A 426 -8.14 7.11 -10.74
C ASP A 426 -7.79 5.70 -10.24
N GLN A 427 -7.31 4.82 -11.12
CA GLN A 427 -6.90 3.46 -10.75
C GLN A 427 -5.56 3.45 -10.02
N GLN A 428 -4.68 4.43 -10.27
CA GLN A 428 -3.43 4.56 -9.51
C GLN A 428 -3.72 4.86 -8.03
N ALA A 429 -4.66 5.75 -7.71
CA ALA A 429 -5.05 6.03 -6.32
C ALA A 429 -5.57 4.75 -5.62
N VAL A 430 -6.36 3.93 -6.31
CA VAL A 430 -6.81 2.63 -5.77
C VAL A 430 -5.65 1.67 -5.54
N LYS A 431 -4.65 1.63 -6.45
CA LYS A 431 -3.44 0.81 -6.28
C LYS A 431 -2.60 1.24 -5.08
N VAL A 432 -2.55 2.53 -4.77
CA VAL A 432 -1.92 3.00 -3.52
C VAL A 432 -2.58 2.37 -2.31
N LEU A 433 -3.92 2.32 -2.26
CA LEU A 433 -4.64 1.66 -1.16
C LEU A 433 -4.38 0.15 -1.08
N GLN A 434 -4.25 -0.51 -2.24
CA GLN A 434 -3.87 -1.93 -2.31
C GLN A 434 -2.50 -2.14 -1.68
N VAL A 435 -1.51 -1.31 -2.00
CA VAL A 435 -0.17 -1.36 -1.39
C VAL A 435 -0.21 -1.11 0.11
N ILE A 436 -0.97 -0.11 0.57
CA ILE A 436 -1.19 0.15 2.01
C ILE A 436 -1.74 -1.11 2.69
N SER A 437 -2.64 -1.83 2.02
CA SER A 437 -3.24 -3.08 2.50
C SER A 437 -2.33 -4.32 2.33
N GLY A 438 -1.10 -4.16 1.82
CA GLY A 438 -0.14 -5.26 1.65
C GLY A 438 -0.33 -6.08 0.37
N ILE A 439 -1.13 -5.58 -0.58
CA ILE A 439 -1.34 -6.21 -1.88
C ILE A 439 -0.29 -5.69 -2.86
N ALA A 440 0.44 -6.61 -3.50
CA ALA A 440 1.35 -6.28 -4.58
C ALA A 440 0.57 -5.77 -5.80
N VAL A 441 1.12 -4.78 -6.50
CA VAL A 441 0.46 -4.14 -7.64
C VAL A 441 1.37 -4.11 -8.86
N ASP A 442 0.80 -4.44 -10.01
CA ASP A 442 1.48 -4.29 -11.31
C ASP A 442 1.39 -2.85 -11.82
N LEU A 443 2.18 -2.52 -12.84
CA LEU A 443 2.04 -1.26 -13.57
C LEU A 443 0.63 -1.11 -14.14
N GLN A 444 0.12 0.11 -14.07
CA GLN A 444 -1.16 0.46 -14.66
C GLN A 444 -1.07 0.42 -16.19
N ILE A 445 -2.00 -0.31 -16.82
CA ILE A 445 -2.10 -0.35 -18.28
C ILE A 445 -2.86 0.91 -18.73
N PRO A 446 -2.27 1.75 -19.60
CA PRO A 446 -2.95 2.92 -20.14
C PRO A 446 -4.04 2.53 -21.14
N GLU A 447 -4.99 3.43 -21.38
CA GLU A 447 -6.08 3.21 -22.33
C GLU A 447 -6.21 4.37 -23.33
N LEU A 448 -6.52 4.06 -24.58
CA LEU A 448 -6.80 5.07 -25.60
C LEU A 448 -8.19 5.68 -25.41
N TYR A 449 -8.31 7.01 -25.50
CA TYR A 449 -9.59 7.70 -25.63
C TYR A 449 -9.71 8.39 -27.00
N PRO A 450 -10.75 8.08 -27.80
CA PRO A 450 -11.77 7.06 -27.55
C PRO A 450 -11.19 5.64 -27.67
N VAL A 451 -11.86 4.69 -27.04
CA VAL A 451 -11.51 3.26 -27.12
C VAL A 451 -11.56 2.80 -28.58
N SER A 452 -10.51 2.08 -29.01
CA SER A 452 -10.41 1.57 -30.38
C SER A 452 -10.67 0.05 -30.43
N ILE A 453 -11.74 -0.33 -31.14
CA ILE A 453 -12.03 -1.74 -31.44
C ILE A 453 -10.91 -2.38 -32.28
N GLU A 454 -10.29 -1.60 -33.17
CA GLU A 454 -9.16 -2.07 -34.00
C GLU A 454 -7.95 -2.41 -33.13
N PHE A 455 -7.66 -1.61 -32.12
CA PHE A 455 -6.60 -1.91 -31.15
C PHE A 455 -6.90 -3.19 -30.36
N GLN A 456 -8.16 -3.37 -29.91
CA GLN A 456 -8.57 -4.58 -29.20
C GLN A 456 -8.45 -5.84 -30.08
N LYS A 457 -8.71 -5.74 -31.38
CA LYS A 457 -8.47 -6.83 -32.33
C LYS A 457 -6.97 -7.10 -32.49
N LEU A 458 -6.17 -6.04 -32.58
CA LEU A 458 -4.71 -6.14 -32.72
C LEU A 458 -4.06 -6.83 -31.51
N LEU A 459 -4.58 -6.65 -30.29
CA LEU A 459 -4.12 -7.40 -29.10
C LEU A 459 -4.33 -8.92 -29.19
N ARG A 460 -5.11 -9.41 -30.16
CA ARG A 460 -5.30 -10.85 -30.42
C ARG A 460 -4.34 -11.39 -31.48
N ASP A 461 -3.66 -10.51 -32.22
CA ASP A 461 -2.59 -10.90 -33.15
C ASP A 461 -1.36 -11.35 -32.34
N GLU A 462 -0.83 -12.54 -32.63
CA GLU A 462 0.26 -13.11 -31.82
C GLU A 462 1.53 -12.26 -31.84
N LYS A 463 1.87 -11.69 -33.00
CA LYS A 463 3.08 -10.87 -33.17
C LYS A 463 2.96 -9.57 -32.39
N PHE A 464 1.84 -8.87 -32.53
CA PHE A 464 1.61 -7.63 -31.77
C PHE A 464 1.45 -7.90 -30.28
N LYS A 465 0.76 -8.98 -29.88
CA LYS A 465 0.60 -9.34 -28.48
C LYS A 465 1.95 -9.57 -27.80
N ALA A 466 2.86 -10.32 -28.44
CA ALA A 466 4.22 -10.52 -27.93
C ALA A 466 4.99 -9.20 -27.78
N PHE A 467 4.89 -8.31 -28.79
CA PHE A 467 5.48 -6.97 -28.73
C PHE A 467 4.91 -6.13 -27.57
N TRP A 468 3.59 -6.10 -27.42
CA TRP A 468 2.87 -5.39 -26.36
C TRP A 468 3.23 -5.91 -24.96
N GLU A 469 3.29 -7.23 -24.77
CA GLU A 469 3.62 -7.87 -23.49
C GLU A 469 5.09 -7.66 -23.12
N SER A 470 6.02 -7.69 -24.08
CA SER A 470 7.44 -7.38 -23.87
C SER A 470 7.72 -5.91 -23.50
N SER A 471 6.73 -5.04 -23.66
CA SER A 471 6.83 -3.61 -23.35
C SER A 471 6.43 -3.27 -21.91
N SER A 472 6.62 -4.23 -20.99
CA SER A 472 6.17 -4.17 -19.60
C SER A 472 7.20 -3.58 -18.65
#